data_AF-A0A5B7T5C1-F1
#
_entry.id   AF-A0A5B7T5C1-F1
#
_cell.length_a   1.000
_cell.length_b   1.000
_cell.length_c   1.000
_cell.angle_alpha   90.00
_cell.angle_beta   90.00
_cell.angle_gamma   90.00
#
_symmetry.space_group_name_H-M   'P 1'
#
loop_
_entity.id
_entity.type
_entity.pdbx_description
1 polymer ?
#
loop_
_entity_poly.entity_id
_entity_poly.type
_entity_poly.pdbx_seq_one_letter_code
_entity_poly.pdbx_strand_id
1 'polypeptide(L)' 'MDEMVFFNPGDAIANSKDYGEAVRGAQIYKAKDPYESSLVVAQDVSDNTSFAVYFAKDEKKDIKDSDTGIVKYHLKKKV' A
#
# COMPACT_ATOMS: atom_id res chain seq x y z
N MET A 1 10.31 -5.31 -12.63
CA MET A 1 10.09 -3.86 -12.61
C MET A 1 9.61 -3.52 -11.22
N ASP A 2 10.43 -2.79 -10.46
CA ASP A 2 10.16 -2.45 -9.07
C ASP A 2 9.57 -1.03 -9.07
N GLU A 3 8.24 -0.93 -9.02
CA GLU A 3 7.55 0.36 -9.03
C GLU A 3 7.57 0.94 -7.60
N MET A 4 8.32 2.02 -7.42
CA MET A 4 8.37 2.76 -6.17
C MET A 4 7.25 3.78 -6.13
N VAL A 5 6.48 3.72 -5.06
CA VAL A 5 5.34 4.60 -4.80
C VAL A 5 5.43 5.12 -3.39
N PHE A 6 4.76 6.23 -3.12
CA PHE A 6 4.73 6.82 -1.81
C PHE A 6 3.30 6.78 -1.28
N PHE A 7 3.16 6.40 -0.02
CA PHE A 7 1.88 6.34 0.67
C PHE A 7 1.97 6.95 2.05
N ASN A 8 0.86 7.53 2.50
CA ASN A 8 0.75 7.97 3.87
C ASN A 8 0.42 6.74 4.75
N PRO A 9 1.24 6.38 5.75
CA PRO A 9 0.96 5.26 6.65
C PRO A 9 -0.37 5.41 7.40
N GLY A 10 -0.89 6.64 7.54
CA GLY A 10 -2.22 6.88 8.12
C GLY A 10 -3.39 6.44 7.23
N ASP A 11 -3.20 6.32 5.91
CA ASP A 11 -4.22 5.87 4.95
C ASP A 11 -4.17 4.35 4.71
N ALA A 12 -3.28 3.64 5.41
CA ALA A 12 -3.16 2.19 5.29
C ALA A 12 -4.45 1.51 5.80
N ILE A 13 -5.06 0.71 4.93
CA ILE A 13 -6.26 -0.07 5.25
C ILE A 13 -5.88 -1.25 6.15
N ALA A 14 -4.72 -1.83 5.91
CA ALA A 14 -4.15 -2.91 6.69
C ALA A 14 -2.63 -2.84 6.69
N ASN A 15 -2.01 -3.30 7.77
CA ASN A 15 -0.56 -3.47 7.88
C ASN A 15 -0.27 -4.89 8.39
N SER A 16 0.76 -5.52 7.88
CA SER A 16 1.16 -6.88 8.23
C SER A 16 2.67 -7.02 8.05
N LYS A 17 3.30 -7.89 8.85
CA LYS A 17 4.71 -8.25 8.67
C LYS A 17 4.91 -9.40 7.68
N ASP A 18 3.81 -9.99 7.23
CA ASP A 18 3.81 -11.05 6.23
C ASP A 18 3.10 -10.60 4.95
N TYR A 19 3.72 -10.88 3.82
CA TYR A 19 3.17 -10.54 2.51
C TYR A 19 1.87 -11.30 2.22
N GLY A 20 1.78 -12.57 2.62
CA GLY A 20 0.59 -13.40 2.44
C GLY A 20 -0.59 -12.87 3.24
N GLU A 21 -0.36 -12.43 4.47
CA GLU A 21 -1.38 -11.78 5.30
C GLU A 21 -1.89 -10.47 4.67
N ALA A 22 -0.98 -9.59 4.22
CA ALA A 22 -1.37 -8.34 3.55
C ALA A 22 -2.20 -8.60 2.29
N VAL A 23 -1.78 -9.56 1.45
CA VAL A 23 -2.51 -9.94 0.23
C VAL A 23 -3.88 -10.55 0.55
N ARG A 24 -3.99 -11.36 1.62
CA ARG A 24 -5.29 -11.90 2.06
C ARG A 24 -6.20 -10.80 2.58
N GLY A 25 -5.70 -9.90 3.42
CA GLY A 25 -6.45 -8.76 3.94
C GLY A 25 -6.99 -7.89 2.80
N ALA A 26 -6.16 -7.57 1.81
CA ALA A 26 -6.57 -6.84 0.62
C ALA A 26 -7.70 -7.56 -0.14
N GLN A 27 -7.56 -8.87 -0.39
CA GLN A 27 -8.60 -9.64 -1.09
C GLN A 27 -9.91 -9.70 -0.31
N ILE A 28 -9.87 -9.85 1.01
CA ILE A 28 -11.05 -9.86 1.87
C ILE A 28 -11.75 -8.50 1.80
N TYR A 29 -10.99 -7.41 1.88
CA TYR A 29 -11.53 -6.06 1.79
C TYR A 29 -12.19 -5.81 0.43
N LYS A 30 -11.51 -6.15 -0.67
CA LYS A 30 -12.07 -6.06 -2.03
C LYS A 30 -13.31 -6.94 -2.22
N ALA A 31 -13.35 -8.12 -1.60
CA ALA A 31 -14.51 -9.01 -1.66
C ALA A 31 -15.70 -8.44 -0.89
N LYS A 32 -15.45 -7.69 0.20
CA LYS A 32 -16.48 -7.04 1.00
C LYS A 32 -17.05 -5.80 0.29
N ASP A 33 -16.19 -5.02 -0.36
CA ASP A 33 -16.54 -3.79 -1.04
C ASP A 33 -16.00 -3.78 -2.49
N PRO A 34 -16.61 -4.56 -3.40
CA PRO A 34 -16.10 -4.75 -4.77
C PRO A 34 -16.19 -3.50 -5.66
N TYR A 35 -16.97 -2.51 -5.25
CA TYR A 35 -17.12 -1.23 -5.94
C TYR A 35 -16.08 -0.19 -5.48
N GLU A 36 -15.34 -0.47 -4.42
CA GLU A 36 -14.26 0.41 -4.00
C GLU A 36 -13.03 0.29 -4.91
N SER A 37 -12.16 1.29 -4.82
CA SER A 37 -10.97 1.37 -5.67
C SER A 37 -10.09 0.13 -5.51
N SER A 38 -9.38 -0.23 -6.57
CA SER A 38 -8.43 -1.36 -6.53
C SER A 38 -7.45 -1.19 -5.38
N LEU A 39 -7.06 -2.29 -4.76
CA LEU A 39 -6.15 -2.29 -3.62
C LEU A 39 -4.75 -2.65 -4.08
N VAL A 40 -3.75 -2.18 -3.36
CA VAL A 40 -2.36 -2.47 -3.64
C VAL A 40 -1.63 -2.84 -2.36
N VAL A 41 -0.78 -3.86 -2.45
CA VAL A 41 0.13 -4.27 -1.39
C VAL A 41 1.47 -3.64 -1.66
N ALA A 42 1.89 -2.81 -0.72
CA ALA A 42 3.13 -2.04 -0.76
C ALA A 42 4.04 -2.48 0.38
N GLN A 43 5.31 -2.74 0.09
CA GLN A 43 6.32 -3.12 1.08
C GLN A 43 7.13 -1.89 1.49
N ASP A 44 7.30 -1.66 2.78
CA ASP A 44 8.08 -0.53 3.27
C ASP A 44 9.56 -0.66 2.85
N VAL A 45 10.13 0.40 2.28
CA VAL A 45 11.52 0.38 1.79
C VAL A 45 12.51 0.43 2.97
N SER A 46 12.15 1.07 4.09
CA SER A 46 13.04 1.21 5.24
C SER A 46 13.11 -0.06 6.07
N ASP A 47 11.96 -0.69 6.31
CA ASP A 47 11.82 -1.85 7.18
C ASP A 47 11.93 -3.18 6.42
N ASN A 48 11.62 -3.22 5.11
CA ASN A 48 11.62 -4.41 4.22
C ASN A 48 10.84 -5.65 4.74
N THR A 49 10.36 -5.65 5.97
CA THR A 49 9.56 -6.73 6.56
C THR A 49 8.11 -6.32 6.76
N SER A 50 7.81 -5.02 6.66
CA SER A 50 6.46 -4.50 6.79
C SER A 50 5.80 -4.33 5.42
N PHE A 51 4.55 -4.80 5.33
CA PHE A 51 3.68 -4.70 4.18
C PHE A 51 2.40 -4.00 4.57
N ALA A 52 2.02 -2.99 3.81
CA ALA A 52 0.79 -2.26 3.99
C ALA A 52 -0.10 -2.36 2.75
N VAL A 53 -1.40 -2.31 2.99
CA VAL A 53 -2.43 -2.34 1.96
C VAL A 53 -3.00 -0.93 1.84
N TYR A 54 -2.95 -0.40 0.62
CA TYR A 54 -3.46 0.92 0.27
C TYR A 54 -4.46 0.82 -0.87
N PHE A 55 -5.19 1.90 -1.13
CA PHE A 55 -5.91 2.02 -2.38
C PHE A 55 -4.97 2.46 -3.51
N ALA A 56 -5.18 1.92 -4.71
CA ALA A 56 -4.48 2.31 -5.92
C ALA A 56 -4.67 3.81 -6.27
N LYS A 57 -5.80 4.40 -5.84
CA LYS A 57 -6.07 5.84 -6.01
C LYS A 57 -5.16 6.73 -5.15
N ASP A 58 -4.61 6.20 -4.06
CA ASP A 58 -3.74 6.94 -3.13
C ASP A 58 -2.26 6.87 -3.53
N GLU A 59 -1.94 6.17 -4.64
CA GLU A 59 -0.58 6.05 -5.16
C GLU A 59 0.02 7.44 -5.49
N LYS A 60 0.87 7.98 -4.61
CA LYS A 60 1.64 9.21 -4.92
C LYS A 60 2.94 8.84 -5.63
N LYS A 61 3.12 9.31 -6.86
CA LYS A 61 4.36 9.18 -7.64
C LYS A 61 5.23 10.44 -7.62
N ASP A 62 4.62 11.59 -7.36
CA ASP A 62 5.28 12.89 -7.25
C ASP A 62 5.05 13.44 -5.85
N ILE A 63 6.14 13.71 -5.14
CA ILE A 63 6.11 14.21 -3.76
C ILE A 63 6.48 15.67 -3.77
N LYS A 64 5.59 16.53 -3.25
CA LYS A 64 5.95 17.93 -2.98
C LYS A 64 6.67 18.00 -1.64
N ASP A 65 7.68 18.85 -1.55
CA ASP A 65 8.51 19.06 -0.33
C ASP A 65 7.69 19.37 0.94
N SER A 66 6.43 19.82 0.78
CA SER A 66 5.49 20.09 1.87
C SER A 66 4.69 18.88 2.39
N ASP A 67 4.86 17.70 1.81
CA ASP A 67 4.08 16.50 2.16
C ASP A 67 4.79 15.74 3.30
N THR A 68 4.67 16.31 4.51
CA THR A 68 5.23 15.74 5.73
C THR A 68 4.44 14.50 6.14
N GLY A 69 5.11 13.35 6.18
CA GLY A 69 4.52 12.09 6.68
C GLY A 69 4.24 11.03 5.61
N ILE A 70 4.61 11.24 4.34
CA ILE A 70 4.57 10.15 3.35
C ILE A 70 5.80 9.27 3.48
N VAL A 71 5.59 7.96 3.37
CA VAL A 71 6.66 6.96 3.40
C VAL A 71 6.76 6.30 2.02
N LYS A 72 7.98 5.89 1.68
CA LYS A 72 8.29 5.24 0.41
C LYS A 72 8.06 3.73 0.51
N TYR A 73 7.36 3.17 -0.45
CA TYR A 73 7.05 1.75 -0.53
C TYR A 73 7.39 1.17 -1.91
N HIS A 74 7.70 -0.12 -1.92
CA HIS A 74 7.79 -0.97 -3.09
C HIS A 74 6.43 -1.57 -3.41
N LEU A 75 5.86 -1.27 -4.56
CA LEU A 75 4.62 -1.89 -5.00
C LEU A 75 4.89 -3.37 -5.33
N LYS A 76 4.27 -4.29 -4.57
CA LYS A 76 4.42 -5.74 -4.79
C LYS A 76 3.29 -6.33 -5.61
N LYS A 77 2.06 -5.91 -5.34
CA LYS A 77 0.88 -6.50 -5.99
C LYS A 77 -0.29 -5.53 -6.03
N LYS A 78 -1.01 -5.50 -7.14
CA LYS A 78 -2.35 -4.89 -7.25
C LYS A 78 -3.39 -6.00 -7.21
N VAL A 79 -4.47 -5.78 -6.44
CA VAL A 79 -5.52 -6.76 -6.13
C VAL A 79 -6.81 -6.42 -6.83
#